data_AF-M7X2A1-F1
#
_entry.id   AF-M7X2A1-F1
#
_cell.length_a   1.000
_cell.length_b   1.000
_cell.length_c   1.000
_cell.angle_alpha   90.00
_cell.angle_beta   90.00
_cell.angle_gamma   90.00
#
_symmetry.space_group_name_H-M   'P 1'
#
loop_
_entity.id
_entity.type
_entity.pdbx_description
1 polymer ?
#
loop_
_entity_poly.entity_id
_entity_poly.type
_entity_poly.pdbx_seq_one_letter_code
_entity_poly.pdbx_strand_id
1 'polypeptide(L)'
;MLIIVTIISLILFIRIERNIRKRNSEKICAFKMKYSNLHFSSINEKSSLVTNKNIIRFDLDNEVLPVGKESRDLFCIGNKGINKIKIQVTLKKSNDKYLLDIQPSLVILDGGYACEFEIFIQPLCTTKIKDKLSLISFDMKEGIETFSSIIIRTETEITTRLDYDELVQEKKIGEGSFGVVFKGTYRGRVVAIKKLKESQSSEKALTEFEKEATMLDKFRSDYIIHFYGAIFIPNKICLVTEYAYYGSLRDLIEKRSRNYVSHHLRLKILLDASKGIQYLHENEMLHRDIKPDNVLVLSLDDNVNINAKLTDFGSSRNVNLLMTNMTFTKGVGTPSYMAPEILNRLKYKMPADIYSFGMTMYSVLNWSEPFPKQSFKFAWDVAEFIESGKHLPQYNIKDEEYALIMRCWENNPKSREVIENVVKDLEVLVNNPNNI
;
A
#
# COMPACT_ATOMS: atom_id res chain seq x y z
N MET A 1 8.57 -33.99 -25.02
CA MET A 1 8.14 -34.40 -23.66
C MET A 1 7.42 -33.27 -22.91
N LEU A 2 8.03 -32.11 -22.65
CA LEU A 2 7.37 -31.00 -21.91
C LEU A 2 6.07 -30.46 -22.55
N ILE A 3 6.03 -30.32 -23.88
CA ILE A 3 4.85 -29.80 -24.60
C ILE A 3 3.65 -30.77 -24.51
N ILE A 4 3.94 -32.08 -24.50
CA ILE A 4 2.89 -33.11 -24.39
C ILE A 4 2.33 -33.14 -22.97
N VAL A 5 3.17 -32.98 -21.95
CA VAL A 5 2.74 -32.91 -20.54
C VAL A 5 1.88 -31.68 -20.27
N THR A 6 2.23 -30.52 -20.82
CA THR A 6 1.44 -29.28 -20.67
C THR A 6 0.08 -29.38 -21.35
N ILE A 7 0.01 -29.93 -22.58
CA ILE A 7 -1.26 -30.16 -23.28
C ILE A 7 -2.15 -31.16 -22.53
N ILE A 8 -1.57 -32.26 -22.01
CA ILE A 8 -2.33 -33.24 -21.22
C ILE A 8 -2.84 -32.60 -19.93
N SER A 9 -2.04 -31.79 -19.24
CA SER A 9 -2.46 -31.08 -18.03
C SER A 9 -3.59 -30.08 -18.30
N LEU A 10 -3.54 -29.39 -19.44
CA LEU A 10 -4.59 -28.44 -19.87
C LEU A 10 -5.89 -29.19 -20.20
N ILE A 11 -5.81 -30.32 -20.90
CA ILE A 11 -6.97 -31.16 -21.21
C ILE A 11 -7.57 -31.75 -19.92
N LEU A 12 -6.73 -32.19 -18.98
CA LEU A 12 -7.17 -32.69 -17.68
C LEU A 12 -7.86 -31.58 -16.88
N PHE A 13 -7.29 -30.38 -16.86
CA PHE A 13 -7.84 -29.19 -16.21
C PHE A 13 -9.20 -28.81 -16.81
N ILE A 14 -9.32 -28.75 -18.15
CA ILE A 14 -10.59 -28.50 -18.86
C ILE A 14 -11.63 -29.58 -18.55
N ARG A 15 -11.20 -30.84 -18.40
CA ARG A 15 -12.09 -31.97 -18.09
C ARG A 15 -12.56 -31.95 -16.64
N ILE A 16 -11.69 -31.53 -15.71
CA ILE A 16 -12.01 -31.28 -14.30
C ILE A 16 -12.99 -30.11 -14.20
N GLU A 17 -12.71 -28.98 -14.83
CA GLU A 17 -13.61 -27.82 -14.97
C GLU A 17 -15.00 -28.23 -15.50
N ARG A 18 -15.04 -29.01 -16.59
CA ARG A 18 -16.30 -29.53 -17.16
C ARG A 18 -17.04 -30.46 -16.19
N ASN A 19 -16.34 -31.31 -15.46
CA ASN A 19 -16.95 -32.21 -14.48
C ASN A 19 -17.42 -31.46 -13.22
N ILE A 20 -16.72 -30.41 -12.78
CA ILE A 20 -17.16 -29.51 -11.71
C ILE A 20 -18.43 -28.78 -12.15
N ARG A 21 -18.45 -28.19 -13.35
CA ARG A 21 -19.66 -27.57 -13.93
C ARG A 21 -20.82 -28.55 -14.06
N LYS A 22 -20.55 -29.81 -14.45
CA LYS A 22 -21.58 -30.87 -14.55
C LYS A 22 -22.11 -31.31 -13.18
N ARG A 23 -21.25 -31.44 -12.16
CA ARG A 23 -21.66 -31.71 -10.77
C ARG A 23 -22.43 -30.54 -10.14
N ASN A 24 -22.08 -29.30 -10.47
CA ASN A 24 -22.81 -28.11 -10.00
C ASN A 24 -24.21 -27.98 -10.65
N SER A 25 -24.41 -28.54 -11.85
CA SER A 25 -25.73 -28.56 -12.51
C SER A 25 -26.77 -29.47 -11.83
N GLU A 26 -26.36 -30.35 -10.92
CA GLU A 26 -27.24 -31.30 -10.22
C GLU A 26 -27.79 -30.76 -8.88
N LYS A 27 -27.44 -29.52 -8.47
CA LYS A 27 -27.95 -28.85 -7.25
C LYS A 27 -28.69 -27.54 -7.55
N ILE A 28 -29.48 -27.48 -8.63
CA ILE A 28 -30.34 -26.31 -8.88
C ILE A 28 -31.56 -26.40 -7.95
N CYS A 29 -31.64 -25.50 -6.97
CA CYS A 29 -32.76 -25.42 -6.02
C CYS A 29 -33.98 -24.75 -6.68
N ALA A 30 -34.66 -25.49 -7.56
CA ALA A 30 -35.89 -25.04 -8.20
C ALA A 30 -37.13 -25.50 -7.41
N PHE A 31 -38.09 -24.59 -7.20
CA PHE A 31 -39.30 -24.85 -6.44
C PHE A 31 -40.53 -24.20 -7.09
N LYS A 32 -41.74 -24.70 -6.80
CA LYS A 32 -42.99 -24.09 -7.26
C LYS A 32 -43.28 -22.83 -6.43
N MET A 33 -43.44 -21.69 -7.09
CA MET A 33 -43.66 -20.41 -6.41
C MET A 33 -44.90 -20.42 -5.52
N LYS A 34 -45.99 -21.08 -5.96
CA LYS A 34 -47.25 -21.19 -5.21
C LYS A 34 -47.16 -21.90 -3.85
N TYR A 35 -46.08 -22.65 -3.60
CA TYR A 35 -45.84 -23.36 -2.34
C TYR A 35 -44.76 -22.68 -1.50
N SER A 36 -44.27 -21.51 -1.93
CA SER A 36 -43.29 -20.72 -1.19
C SER A 36 -43.95 -19.56 -0.44
N ASN A 37 -43.36 -19.18 0.69
CA ASN A 37 -43.76 -17.99 1.44
C ASN A 37 -43.07 -16.71 0.92
N LEU A 38 -42.41 -16.79 -0.24
CA LEU A 38 -41.68 -15.66 -0.82
C LEU A 38 -42.64 -14.77 -1.62
N HIS A 39 -42.54 -13.46 -1.40
CA HIS A 39 -43.25 -12.50 -2.24
C HIS A 39 -42.43 -12.22 -3.50
N PHE A 40 -43.04 -12.37 -4.67
CA PHE A 40 -42.41 -12.13 -5.96
C PHE A 40 -43.00 -10.89 -6.63
N SER A 41 -42.12 -10.03 -7.15
CA SER A 41 -42.46 -8.82 -7.89
C SER A 41 -41.88 -8.88 -9.30
N SER A 42 -42.55 -8.24 -10.27
CA SER A 42 -42.07 -8.24 -11.66
C SER A 42 -40.79 -7.42 -11.79
N ILE A 43 -39.77 -7.99 -12.45
CA ILE A 43 -38.48 -7.31 -12.67
C ILE A 43 -38.62 -6.25 -13.77
N ASN A 44 -39.45 -6.54 -14.77
CA ASN A 44 -39.78 -5.67 -15.89
C ASN A 44 -41.19 -6.04 -16.40
N GLU A 45 -41.96 -5.05 -16.84
CA GLU A 45 -43.29 -5.24 -17.45
C GLU A 45 -43.25 -6.12 -18.71
N LYS A 46 -42.15 -6.06 -19.47
CA LYS A 46 -41.98 -6.80 -20.74
C LYS A 46 -41.49 -8.24 -20.57
N SER A 47 -41.25 -8.70 -19.34
CA SER A 47 -40.66 -10.01 -19.06
C SER A 47 -41.56 -10.88 -18.19
N SER A 48 -41.51 -12.20 -18.39
CA SER A 48 -42.12 -13.19 -17.49
C SER A 48 -41.31 -13.42 -16.21
N LEU A 49 -40.18 -12.72 -16.04
CA LEU A 49 -39.35 -12.83 -14.85
C LEU A 49 -39.94 -12.06 -13.66
N VAL A 50 -39.94 -12.72 -12.51
CA VAL A 50 -40.25 -12.15 -11.20
C VAL A 50 -39.10 -12.42 -10.22
N THR A 51 -38.94 -11.60 -9.19
CA THR A 51 -37.94 -11.82 -8.13
C THR A 51 -38.47 -11.43 -6.77
N ASN A 52 -37.94 -12.04 -5.72
CA ASN A 52 -38.17 -11.61 -4.34
C ASN A 52 -37.33 -10.38 -3.94
N LYS A 53 -36.27 -10.06 -4.70
CA LYS A 53 -35.36 -8.93 -4.41
C LYS A 53 -35.03 -8.15 -5.68
N ASN A 54 -35.63 -6.97 -5.84
CA ASN A 54 -35.27 -6.04 -6.93
C ASN A 54 -33.97 -5.26 -6.64
N ILE A 55 -33.55 -5.24 -5.37
CA ILE A 55 -32.30 -4.66 -4.91
C ILE A 55 -31.61 -5.70 -4.03
N ILE A 56 -30.39 -6.08 -4.38
CA ILE A 56 -29.50 -6.92 -3.58
C ILE A 56 -28.68 -6.01 -2.68
N ARG A 57 -28.75 -6.28 -1.38
CA ARG A 57 -28.06 -5.56 -0.30
C ARG A 57 -27.33 -6.59 0.53
N PHE A 58 -26.03 -6.43 0.66
CA PHE A 58 -25.18 -7.28 1.49
C PHE A 58 -24.99 -6.70 2.90
N ASP A 59 -25.41 -5.45 3.09
CA ASP A 59 -25.43 -4.67 4.32
C ASP A 59 -26.62 -5.09 5.22
N LEU A 60 -26.65 -6.37 5.61
CA LEU A 60 -27.60 -6.84 6.63
C LEU A 60 -27.36 -6.07 7.94
N ASP A 61 -28.43 -5.65 8.61
CA ASP A 61 -28.40 -4.95 9.90
C ASP A 61 -27.66 -3.59 9.95
N ASN A 62 -27.58 -2.87 8.83
CA ASN A 62 -26.83 -1.61 8.68
C ASN A 62 -25.30 -1.77 8.85
N GLU A 63 -24.77 -2.99 8.79
CA GLU A 63 -23.34 -3.21 8.75
C GLU A 63 -22.82 -2.98 7.32
N VAL A 64 -21.74 -2.21 7.22
CA VAL A 64 -21.06 -1.96 5.94
C VAL A 64 -20.29 -3.20 5.50
N LEU A 65 -20.13 -3.38 4.19
CA LEU A 65 -19.49 -4.55 3.62
C LEU A 65 -17.98 -4.57 3.93
N PRO A 66 -17.41 -5.65 4.50
CA PRO A 66 -15.99 -5.70 4.82
C PRO A 66 -15.12 -5.69 3.56
N VAL A 67 -14.03 -4.93 3.57
CA VAL A 67 -13.10 -4.87 2.45
C VAL A 67 -12.15 -6.07 2.51
N GLY A 68 -11.96 -6.74 1.37
CA GLY A 68 -11.09 -7.90 1.22
C GLY A 68 -11.69 -9.21 1.71
N LYS A 69 -12.93 -9.21 2.24
CA LYS A 69 -13.66 -10.41 2.65
C LYS A 69 -14.86 -10.66 1.74
N GLU A 70 -15.11 -11.94 1.47
CA GLU A 70 -16.29 -12.35 0.73
C GLU A 70 -17.54 -12.24 1.61
N SER A 71 -18.63 -11.77 1.02
CA SER A 71 -19.96 -11.70 1.60
C SER A 71 -20.95 -12.34 0.64
N ARG A 72 -22.01 -12.93 1.19
CA ARG A 72 -23.00 -13.70 0.43
C ARG A 72 -24.40 -13.16 0.66
N ASP A 73 -25.20 -13.11 -0.39
CA ASP A 73 -26.66 -12.97 -0.29
C ASP A 73 -27.36 -14.02 -1.16
N LEU A 74 -28.65 -14.22 -0.90
CA LEU A 74 -29.54 -15.11 -1.63
C LEU A 74 -30.70 -14.33 -2.24
N PHE A 75 -31.01 -14.63 -3.49
CA PHE A 75 -32.19 -14.10 -4.17
C PHE A 75 -32.80 -15.16 -5.09
N CYS A 76 -34.10 -15.05 -5.34
CA CYS A 76 -34.84 -15.99 -6.16
C CYS A 76 -35.32 -15.31 -7.43
N ILE A 77 -35.22 -16.01 -8.56
CA ILE A 77 -35.83 -15.61 -9.83
C ILE A 77 -36.88 -16.64 -10.20
N GLY A 78 -38.08 -16.16 -10.50
CA GLY A 78 -39.23 -16.96 -10.91
C GLY A 78 -39.69 -16.67 -12.33
N ASN A 79 -40.36 -17.65 -12.92
CA ASN A 79 -41.05 -17.54 -14.19
C ASN A 79 -42.57 -17.50 -13.96
N LYS A 80 -43.20 -16.32 -14.07
CA LYS A 80 -44.68 -16.20 -13.99
C LYS A 80 -45.39 -16.57 -15.30
N GLY A 81 -44.64 -16.81 -16.37
CA GLY A 81 -45.17 -17.21 -17.67
C GLY A 81 -45.58 -18.68 -17.71
N ILE A 82 -46.11 -19.11 -18.86
CA ILE A 82 -46.55 -20.49 -19.09
C ILE A 82 -45.43 -21.31 -19.74
N ASN A 83 -44.66 -20.67 -20.62
CA ASN A 83 -43.59 -21.33 -21.38
C ASN A 83 -42.35 -21.57 -20.53
N LYS A 84 -41.59 -22.61 -20.88
CA LYS A 84 -40.27 -22.88 -20.32
C LYS A 84 -39.28 -21.81 -20.78
N ILE A 85 -38.56 -21.21 -19.84
CA ILE A 85 -37.58 -20.16 -20.12
C ILE A 85 -36.19 -20.59 -19.68
N LYS A 86 -35.19 -20.19 -20.46
CA LYS A 86 -33.77 -20.27 -20.08
C LYS A 86 -33.36 -18.91 -19.54
N ILE A 87 -32.80 -18.88 -18.33
CA ILE A 87 -32.35 -17.68 -17.63
C ILE A 87 -30.84 -17.74 -17.47
N GLN A 88 -30.14 -16.73 -17.98
CA GLN A 88 -28.72 -16.53 -17.77
C GLN A 88 -28.52 -15.24 -16.97
N VAL A 89 -27.70 -15.35 -15.93
CA VAL A 89 -27.33 -14.23 -15.07
C VAL A 89 -25.92 -13.79 -15.44
N THR A 90 -25.75 -12.50 -15.72
CA THR A 90 -24.47 -11.95 -16.16
C THR A 90 -24.25 -10.54 -15.64
N LEU A 91 -22.99 -10.17 -15.44
CA LEU A 91 -22.58 -8.80 -15.21
C LEU A 91 -22.26 -8.12 -16.54
N LYS A 92 -22.79 -6.91 -16.75
CA LYS A 92 -22.55 -6.15 -17.99
C LYS A 92 -21.11 -5.70 -18.18
N LYS A 93 -20.35 -5.52 -17.10
CA LYS A 93 -18.94 -5.08 -17.11
C LYS A 93 -18.18 -5.76 -15.98
N SER A 94 -16.92 -6.11 -16.20
CA SER A 94 -16.01 -6.37 -15.09
C SER A 94 -15.77 -5.07 -14.33
N ASN A 95 -15.69 -5.17 -13.00
CA ASN A 95 -15.37 -4.06 -12.14
C ASN A 95 -14.07 -4.40 -11.40
N ASP A 96 -13.06 -3.53 -11.48
CA ASP A 96 -11.77 -3.77 -10.84
C ASP A 96 -11.82 -3.55 -9.32
N LYS A 97 -12.95 -3.05 -8.79
CA LYS A 97 -13.13 -2.67 -7.37
C LYS A 97 -13.72 -3.77 -6.50
N TYR A 98 -14.32 -4.80 -7.09
CA TYR A 98 -14.87 -5.94 -6.35
C TYR A 98 -14.90 -7.18 -7.23
N LEU A 99 -14.76 -8.35 -6.61
CA LEU A 99 -15.02 -9.63 -7.26
C LEU A 99 -16.48 -10.00 -7.03
N LEU A 100 -17.13 -10.56 -8.04
CA LEU A 100 -18.51 -11.06 -7.93
C LEU A 100 -18.61 -12.44 -8.57
N ASP A 101 -19.22 -13.38 -7.86
CA ASP A 101 -19.57 -14.70 -8.38
C ASP A 101 -21.06 -15.00 -8.12
N ILE A 102 -21.68 -15.78 -9.02
CA ILE A 102 -23.11 -16.12 -8.94
C ILE A 102 -23.33 -17.58 -9.30
N GLN A 103 -24.08 -18.28 -8.44
CA GLN A 103 -24.37 -19.68 -8.59
C GLN A 103 -25.86 -19.97 -8.41
N PRO A 104 -26.54 -20.62 -9.37
CA PRO A 104 -26.06 -20.98 -10.70
C PRO A 104 -26.03 -19.75 -11.64
N SER A 105 -25.12 -19.73 -12.63
CA SER A 105 -25.09 -18.67 -13.65
C SER A 105 -26.11 -18.86 -14.78
N LEU A 106 -26.65 -20.08 -14.92
CA LEU A 106 -27.62 -20.47 -15.94
C LEU A 106 -28.60 -21.49 -15.36
N VAL A 107 -29.88 -21.29 -15.63
CA VAL A 107 -30.97 -22.18 -15.20
C VAL A 107 -32.09 -22.22 -16.24
N ILE A 108 -32.79 -23.34 -16.31
CA ILE A 108 -34.00 -23.50 -17.13
C ILE A 108 -35.18 -23.70 -16.19
N LEU A 109 -36.24 -22.90 -16.32
CA LEU A 109 -37.42 -22.93 -15.45
C LEU A 109 -38.71 -23.14 -16.24
N ASP A 110 -39.52 -24.07 -15.76
CA ASP A 110 -40.93 -24.21 -16.15
C ASP A 110 -41.77 -23.03 -15.65
N GLY A 111 -42.92 -22.80 -16.29
CA GLY A 111 -43.89 -21.82 -15.83
C GLY A 111 -44.37 -22.09 -14.40
N GLY A 112 -44.39 -21.07 -13.55
CA GLY A 112 -44.77 -21.16 -12.14
C GLY A 112 -43.67 -21.65 -11.19
N TYR A 113 -42.45 -21.87 -11.68
CA TYR A 113 -41.29 -22.24 -10.87
C TYR A 113 -40.34 -21.06 -10.64
N ALA A 114 -39.58 -21.12 -9.55
CA ALA A 114 -38.48 -20.23 -9.23
C ALA A 114 -37.23 -21.02 -8.87
N CYS A 115 -36.07 -20.38 -9.01
CA CYS A 115 -34.77 -20.89 -8.60
C CYS A 115 -34.13 -19.92 -7.61
N GLU A 116 -33.48 -20.46 -6.59
CA GLU A 116 -32.57 -19.71 -5.73
C GLU A 116 -31.22 -19.49 -6.42
N PHE A 117 -30.65 -18.30 -6.23
CA PHE A 117 -29.33 -17.89 -6.67
C PHE A 117 -28.53 -17.40 -5.47
N GLU A 118 -27.32 -17.90 -5.34
CA GLU A 118 -26.30 -17.39 -4.44
C GLU A 118 -25.48 -16.34 -5.18
N ILE A 119 -25.31 -15.17 -4.56
CA ILE A 119 -24.42 -14.12 -5.05
C ILE A 119 -23.35 -13.87 -4.00
N PHE A 120 -22.09 -13.89 -4.44
CA PHE A 120 -20.92 -13.65 -3.62
C PHE A 120 -20.27 -12.36 -4.09
N ILE A 121 -19.88 -11.50 -3.16
CA ILE A 121 -19.18 -10.25 -3.42
C ILE A 121 -17.97 -10.10 -2.50
N GLN A 122 -16.83 -9.72 -3.06
CA GLN A 122 -15.63 -9.38 -2.29
C GLN A 122 -15.13 -8.01 -2.73
N PRO A 123 -15.40 -6.93 -1.98
CA PRO A 123 -14.85 -5.61 -2.25
C PRO A 123 -13.33 -5.62 -2.12
N LEU A 124 -12.63 -4.94 -3.02
CA LEU A 124 -11.16 -4.84 -3.01
C LEU A 124 -10.66 -3.51 -2.45
N CYS A 125 -11.55 -2.51 -2.34
CA CYS A 125 -11.27 -1.19 -1.81
C CYS A 125 -12.50 -0.56 -1.13
N THR A 126 -12.26 0.51 -0.38
CA THR A 126 -13.27 1.38 0.21
C THR A 126 -14.08 2.06 -0.90
N THR A 127 -15.35 1.71 -1.11
CA THR A 127 -16.16 2.30 -2.19
C THR A 127 -17.67 2.16 -1.96
N LYS A 128 -18.45 2.87 -2.78
CA LYS A 128 -19.92 2.72 -2.88
C LYS A 128 -20.24 1.94 -4.15
N ILE A 129 -20.89 0.79 -4.00
CA ILE A 129 -21.22 -0.10 -5.10
C ILE A 129 -22.67 0.15 -5.51
N LYS A 130 -22.86 0.57 -6.77
CA LYS A 130 -24.18 0.72 -7.39
C LYS A 130 -24.12 0.20 -8.82
N ASP A 131 -24.39 -1.10 -8.97
CA ASP A 131 -24.28 -1.81 -10.24
C ASP A 131 -25.56 -2.55 -10.62
N LYS A 132 -25.63 -3.03 -11.87
CA LYS A 132 -26.79 -3.75 -12.41
C LYS A 132 -26.41 -5.16 -12.81
N LEU A 133 -27.03 -6.13 -12.15
CA LEU A 133 -26.99 -7.52 -12.53
C LEU A 133 -27.96 -7.75 -13.70
N SER A 134 -27.45 -8.20 -14.85
CA SER A 134 -28.26 -8.41 -16.04
C SER A 134 -28.81 -9.82 -16.10
N LEU A 135 -30.10 -9.91 -16.37
CA LEU A 135 -30.85 -11.14 -16.52
C LEU A 135 -31.27 -11.26 -17.98
N ILE A 136 -30.76 -12.28 -18.65
CA ILE A 136 -31.11 -12.61 -20.02
C ILE A 136 -32.04 -13.81 -19.95
N SER A 137 -33.28 -13.63 -20.42
CA SER A 137 -34.25 -14.73 -20.50
C SER A 137 -34.62 -15.01 -21.93
N PHE A 138 -34.67 -16.29 -22.28
CA PHE A 138 -35.05 -16.77 -23.60
C PHE A 138 -36.25 -17.70 -23.47
N ASP A 139 -37.38 -17.32 -24.08
CA ASP A 139 -38.56 -18.17 -24.19
C ASP A 139 -38.29 -19.27 -25.22
N MET A 140 -38.25 -20.51 -24.76
CA MET A 140 -37.88 -21.67 -25.59
C MET A 140 -38.93 -22.01 -26.66
N LYS A 141 -40.17 -21.52 -26.51
CA LYS A 141 -41.28 -21.79 -27.44
C LYS A 141 -41.45 -20.66 -28.45
N GLU A 142 -41.50 -19.42 -27.97
CA GLU A 142 -41.71 -18.24 -28.83
C GLU A 142 -40.41 -17.73 -29.47
N GLY A 143 -39.25 -18.17 -28.96
CA GLY A 143 -37.94 -17.72 -29.45
C GLY A 143 -37.63 -16.27 -29.10
N ILE A 144 -38.32 -15.69 -28.12
CA ILE A 144 -38.18 -14.28 -27.72
C ILE A 144 -37.14 -14.15 -26.61
N GLU A 145 -36.18 -13.25 -26.79
CA GLU A 145 -35.21 -12.87 -25.77
C GLU A 145 -35.64 -11.58 -25.06
N THR A 146 -35.61 -11.57 -23.73
CA THR A 146 -35.88 -10.37 -22.93
C THR A 146 -34.76 -10.09 -21.93
N PHE A 147 -34.43 -8.81 -21.80
CA PHE A 147 -33.39 -8.31 -20.91
C PHE A 147 -34.03 -7.62 -19.71
N SER A 148 -33.64 -8.04 -18.52
CA SER A 148 -34.04 -7.44 -17.25
C SER A 148 -32.79 -7.16 -16.41
N SER A 149 -32.94 -6.40 -15.31
CA SER A 149 -31.82 -6.19 -14.40
C SER A 149 -32.26 -6.02 -12.96
N ILE A 150 -31.45 -6.57 -12.05
CA ILE A 150 -31.55 -6.36 -10.60
C ILE A 150 -30.44 -5.37 -10.18
N ILE A 151 -30.74 -4.48 -9.24
CA ILE A 151 -29.75 -3.50 -8.76
C ILE A 151 -28.95 -4.12 -7.61
N ILE A 152 -27.63 -4.01 -7.67
CA ILE A 152 -26.75 -4.24 -6.52
C ILE A 152 -26.46 -2.87 -5.91
N ARG A 153 -26.76 -2.70 -4.62
CA ARG A 153 -26.49 -1.44 -3.91
C ARG A 153 -25.95 -1.75 -2.52
N THR A 154 -24.69 -1.41 -2.28
CA THR A 154 -24.04 -1.60 -0.99
C THR A 154 -22.90 -0.59 -0.81
N GLU A 155 -22.45 -0.41 0.42
CA GLU A 155 -21.34 0.46 0.79
C GLU A 155 -20.37 -0.34 1.65
N THR A 156 -19.07 -0.15 1.42
CA THR A 156 -18.03 -0.84 2.18
C THR A 156 -17.64 -0.08 3.43
N GLU A 157 -16.96 -0.76 4.35
CA GLU A 157 -16.22 -0.09 5.41
C GLU A 157 -15.14 0.85 4.87
N ILE A 158 -14.76 1.83 5.69
CA ILE A 158 -13.66 2.75 5.40
C ILE A 158 -12.37 2.12 5.90
N THR A 159 -11.45 1.86 4.96
CA THR A 159 -10.13 1.27 5.23
C THR A 159 -9.04 2.04 4.51
N THR A 160 -7.78 1.66 4.76
CA THR A 160 -6.61 2.14 4.02
C THR A 160 -6.49 1.52 2.63
N ARG A 161 -7.40 0.64 2.20
CA ARG A 161 -7.52 0.22 0.79
C ARG A 161 -8.38 1.23 0.03
N LEU A 162 -7.74 2.12 -0.73
CA LEU A 162 -8.41 3.27 -1.34
C LEU A 162 -9.02 2.91 -2.70
N ASP A 163 -10.08 3.63 -3.07
CA ASP A 163 -10.61 3.62 -4.43
C ASP A 163 -9.75 4.51 -5.33
N TYR A 164 -9.24 3.94 -6.43
CA TYR A 164 -8.40 4.67 -7.38
C TYR A 164 -9.12 5.86 -8.03
N ASP A 165 -10.44 5.79 -8.19
CA ASP A 165 -11.20 6.87 -8.84
C ASP A 165 -11.31 8.12 -7.95
N GLU A 166 -11.02 8.01 -6.64
CA GLU A 166 -10.95 9.15 -5.73
C GLU A 166 -9.59 9.88 -5.81
N LEU A 167 -8.61 9.33 -6.53
CA LEU A 167 -7.31 9.95 -6.75
C LEU A 167 -7.28 10.72 -8.06
N VAL A 168 -6.87 11.98 -7.97
CA VAL A 168 -6.53 12.81 -9.13
C VAL A 168 -5.01 12.93 -9.19
N GLN A 169 -4.39 12.24 -10.14
CA GLN A 169 -2.96 12.38 -10.39
C GLN A 169 -2.70 13.65 -11.20
N GLU A 170 -1.70 14.43 -10.78
CA GLU A 170 -1.31 15.68 -11.44
C GLU A 170 0.08 15.51 -12.08
N LYS A 171 1.13 15.96 -11.38
CA LYS A 171 2.48 16.13 -11.91
C LYS A 171 3.43 15.07 -11.37
N LYS A 172 4.28 14.50 -12.24
CA LYS A 172 5.43 13.69 -11.78
C LYS A 172 6.42 14.54 -11.00
N ILE A 173 6.77 14.13 -9.79
CA ILE A 173 7.68 14.86 -8.90
C ILE A 173 9.00 14.11 -8.64
N GLY A 174 9.04 12.80 -8.85
CA GLY A 174 10.25 12.01 -8.65
C GLY A 174 10.17 10.64 -9.30
N GLU A 175 11.32 10.00 -9.45
CA GLU A 175 11.43 8.61 -9.89
C GLU A 175 12.64 7.98 -9.20
N GLY A 176 12.41 6.81 -8.59
CA GLY A 176 13.45 6.05 -7.90
C GLY A 176 13.46 4.58 -8.30
N SER A 177 14.20 3.79 -7.53
CA SER A 177 14.25 2.33 -7.63
C SER A 177 12.88 1.69 -7.35
N PHE A 178 12.12 2.25 -6.43
CA PHE A 178 10.84 1.71 -5.94
C PHE A 178 9.61 2.15 -6.73
N GLY A 179 9.75 3.08 -7.69
CA GLY A 179 8.58 3.60 -8.39
C GLY A 179 8.74 5.00 -8.96
N VAL A 180 7.61 5.52 -9.44
CA VAL A 180 7.46 6.91 -9.88
C VAL A 180 6.54 7.61 -8.89
N VAL A 181 6.94 8.78 -8.40
CA VAL A 181 6.15 9.57 -7.46
C VAL A 181 5.49 10.72 -8.20
N PHE A 182 4.19 10.86 -8.00
CA PHE A 182 3.38 11.96 -8.54
C PHE A 182 2.81 12.79 -7.39
N LYS A 183 2.68 14.10 -7.61
CA LYS A 183 1.77 14.94 -6.85
C LYS A 183 0.35 14.68 -7.34
N GLY A 184 -0.61 14.73 -6.45
CA GLY A 184 -2.02 14.65 -6.79
C GLY A 184 -2.93 15.15 -5.67
N THR A 185 -4.21 14.85 -5.81
CA THR A 185 -5.23 15.20 -4.84
C THR A 185 -6.05 13.96 -4.46
N TYR A 186 -6.33 13.79 -3.16
CA TYR A 186 -7.20 12.76 -2.61
C TYR A 186 -8.22 13.42 -1.66
N ARG A 187 -9.51 13.34 -1.98
CA ARG A 187 -10.61 13.94 -1.18
C ARG A 187 -10.33 15.41 -0.78
N GLY A 188 -9.81 16.20 -1.72
CA GLY A 188 -9.48 17.62 -1.53
C GLY A 188 -8.14 17.90 -0.83
N ARG A 189 -7.39 16.88 -0.41
CA ARG A 189 -6.06 17.03 0.18
C ARG A 189 -4.97 16.80 -0.87
N VAL A 190 -3.92 17.62 -0.83
CA VAL A 190 -2.73 17.43 -1.66
C VAL A 190 -1.93 16.24 -1.14
N VAL A 191 -1.59 15.31 -2.02
CA VAL A 191 -0.95 14.03 -1.68
C VAL A 191 0.24 13.71 -2.59
N ALA A 192 1.13 12.86 -2.08
CA ALA A 192 2.13 12.16 -2.87
C ALA A 192 1.61 10.75 -3.21
N ILE A 193 1.70 10.37 -4.50
CA ILE A 193 1.23 9.10 -5.05
C ILE A 193 2.45 8.36 -5.59
N LYS A 194 2.96 7.38 -4.84
CA LYS A 194 4.09 6.52 -5.24
C LYS A 194 3.53 5.31 -6.00
N LYS A 195 3.67 5.32 -7.33
CA LYS A 195 3.26 4.22 -8.23
C LYS A 195 4.41 3.22 -8.39
N LEU A 196 4.12 1.94 -8.22
CA LEU A 196 5.04 0.86 -8.58
C LEU A 196 5.23 0.81 -10.10
N LYS A 197 6.46 0.51 -10.55
CA LYS A 197 6.75 0.34 -11.98
C LYS A 197 6.17 -0.98 -12.48
N GLU A 198 5.53 -0.97 -13.66
CA GLU A 198 4.96 -2.18 -14.29
C GLU A 198 6.01 -3.29 -14.50
N SER A 199 7.27 -2.92 -14.78
CA SER A 199 8.39 -3.85 -14.93
C SER A 199 8.80 -4.56 -13.63
N GLN A 200 8.26 -4.13 -12.48
CA GLN A 200 8.48 -4.73 -11.16
C GLN A 200 7.26 -5.49 -10.65
N SER A 201 6.23 -5.76 -11.46
CA SER A 201 5.01 -6.50 -11.07
C SER A 201 5.22 -8.00 -10.78
N SER A 202 6.41 -8.37 -10.31
CA SER A 202 6.66 -9.69 -9.73
C SER A 202 5.88 -9.85 -8.43
N GLU A 203 5.45 -11.07 -8.13
CA GLU A 203 4.78 -11.43 -6.87
C GLU A 203 5.58 -10.97 -5.63
N LYS A 204 6.91 -10.99 -5.72
CA LYS A 204 7.80 -10.51 -4.66
C LYS A 204 7.68 -9.01 -4.39
N ALA A 205 7.63 -8.19 -5.43
CA ALA A 205 7.52 -6.74 -5.26
C ALA A 205 6.14 -6.33 -4.73
N LEU A 206 5.07 -7.03 -5.16
CA LEU A 206 3.73 -6.86 -4.60
C LEU A 206 3.71 -7.20 -3.11
N THR A 207 4.36 -8.30 -2.73
CA THR A 207 4.51 -8.69 -1.32
C THR A 207 5.29 -7.65 -0.51
N GLU A 208 6.35 -7.06 -1.08
CA GLU A 208 7.12 -6.01 -0.43
C GLU A 208 6.31 -4.71 -0.26
N PHE A 209 5.51 -4.35 -1.26
CA PHE A 209 4.58 -3.23 -1.19
C PHE A 209 3.47 -3.42 -0.17
N GLU A 210 2.84 -4.59 -0.14
CA GLU A 210 1.84 -4.94 0.87
C GLU A 210 2.42 -4.84 2.28
N LYS A 211 3.67 -5.29 2.47
CA LYS A 211 4.39 -5.12 3.73
C LYS A 211 4.61 -3.64 4.08
N GLU A 212 5.07 -2.82 3.13
CA GLU A 212 5.26 -1.38 3.34
C GLU A 212 3.94 -0.70 3.73
N ALA A 213 2.86 -0.95 2.98
CA ALA A 213 1.54 -0.39 3.26
C ALA A 213 1.00 -0.85 4.63
N THR A 214 1.17 -2.13 4.98
CA THR A 214 0.73 -2.68 6.27
C THR A 214 1.53 -2.10 7.44
N MET A 215 2.82 -1.82 7.25
CA MET A 215 3.65 -1.16 8.28
C MET A 215 3.21 0.29 8.49
N LEU A 216 3.07 1.05 7.40
CA LEU A 216 2.60 2.43 7.45
C LEU A 216 1.20 2.56 8.08
N ASP A 217 0.30 1.61 7.82
CA ASP A 217 -1.03 1.60 8.42
C ASP A 217 -0.99 1.47 9.95
N LYS A 218 0.06 0.88 10.52
CA LYS A 218 0.21 0.73 11.97
C LYS A 218 0.83 1.95 12.63
N PHE A 219 1.56 2.78 11.89
CA PHE A 219 2.26 3.92 12.48
C PHE A 219 1.31 5.06 12.81
N ARG A 220 1.46 5.58 14.02
CA ARG A 220 0.70 6.69 14.60
C ARG A 220 1.70 7.61 15.30
N SER A 221 2.35 8.46 14.51
CA SER A 221 3.34 9.42 14.97
C SER A 221 3.32 10.66 14.11
N ASP A 222 3.47 11.83 14.74
CA ASP A 222 3.56 13.10 14.03
C ASP A 222 4.90 13.27 13.30
N TYR A 223 5.91 12.45 13.61
CA TYR A 223 7.25 12.49 13.00
C TYR A 223 7.44 11.45 11.88
N ILE A 224 6.39 10.71 11.53
CA ILE A 224 6.34 9.80 10.39
C ILE A 224 5.36 10.35 9.36
N ILE A 225 5.73 10.27 8.08
CA ILE A 225 4.90 10.75 6.98
C ILE A 225 3.50 10.12 7.06
N HIS A 226 2.47 10.97 7.04
CA HIS A 226 1.10 10.52 7.18
C HIS A 226 0.70 9.66 5.98
N PHE A 227 0.29 8.44 6.26
CA PHE A 227 -0.21 7.48 5.28
C PHE A 227 -1.73 7.55 5.19
N TYR A 228 -2.24 7.87 4.00
CA TYR A 228 -3.69 7.88 3.75
C TYR A 228 -4.21 6.49 3.38
N GLY A 229 -3.41 5.70 2.67
CA GLY A 229 -3.78 4.39 2.20
C GLY A 229 -3.05 3.97 0.94
N ALA A 230 -3.39 2.79 0.44
CA ALA A 230 -2.83 2.20 -0.75
C ALA A 230 -3.92 1.63 -1.66
N ILE A 231 -3.62 1.58 -2.95
CA ILE A 231 -4.44 0.90 -3.96
C ILE A 231 -3.73 -0.39 -4.35
N PHE A 232 -4.50 -1.48 -4.33
CA PHE A 232 -4.03 -2.83 -4.65
C PHE A 232 -4.64 -3.36 -5.96
N ILE A 233 -5.34 -2.50 -6.70
CA ILE A 233 -5.96 -2.86 -7.97
C ILE A 233 -4.86 -3.09 -9.01
N PRO A 234 -4.88 -4.23 -9.74
CA PRO A 234 -3.88 -4.52 -10.77
C PRO A 234 -3.68 -3.36 -11.75
N ASN A 235 -2.43 -3.10 -12.14
CA ASN A 235 -1.98 -1.99 -13.00
C ASN A 235 -2.24 -0.57 -12.44
N LYS A 236 -2.81 -0.44 -11.23
CA LYS A 236 -3.14 0.83 -10.57
C LYS A 236 -2.50 0.94 -9.19
N ILE A 237 -1.55 0.06 -8.87
CA ILE A 237 -0.99 -0.09 -7.53
C ILE A 237 -0.18 1.14 -7.13
N CYS A 238 -0.58 1.77 -6.03
CA CYS A 238 0.14 2.95 -5.53
C CYS A 238 -0.08 3.18 -4.04
N LEU A 239 0.91 3.82 -3.42
CA LEU A 239 0.92 4.23 -2.03
C LEU A 239 0.67 5.73 -1.95
N VAL A 240 -0.24 6.15 -1.06
CA VAL A 240 -0.69 7.54 -0.93
C VAL A 240 -0.32 8.10 0.44
N THR A 241 0.49 9.15 0.45
CA THR A 241 0.93 9.85 1.67
C THR A 241 0.66 11.35 1.58
N GLU A 242 0.81 12.05 2.70
CA GLU A 242 0.87 13.51 2.67
C GLU A 242 2.01 14.01 1.78
N TYR A 243 1.78 15.17 1.18
CA TYR A 243 2.73 15.79 0.28
C TYR A 243 3.68 16.72 1.04
N ALA A 244 4.99 16.45 0.93
CA ALA A 244 6.03 17.33 1.45
C ALA A 244 6.39 18.43 0.45
N TYR A 245 6.00 19.66 0.76
CA TYR A 245 6.14 20.81 -0.16
C TYR A 245 7.58 21.16 -0.51
N TYR A 246 8.54 20.83 0.36
CA TYR A 246 9.95 21.15 0.17
C TYR A 246 10.79 19.94 -0.28
N GLY A 247 10.13 18.81 -0.57
CA GLY A 247 10.80 17.58 -1.00
C GLY A 247 11.61 16.92 0.10
N SER A 248 12.63 16.17 -0.29
CA SER A 248 13.55 15.54 0.66
C SER A 248 14.58 16.54 1.19
N LEU A 249 15.15 16.26 2.36
CA LEU A 249 16.26 17.04 2.89
C LEU A 249 17.50 16.95 1.99
N ARG A 250 17.69 15.82 1.30
CA ARG A 250 18.69 15.66 0.22
C ARG A 250 18.50 16.70 -0.88
N ASP A 251 17.27 16.86 -1.39
CA ASP A 251 16.97 17.84 -2.44
C ASP A 251 17.33 19.27 -2.01
N LEU A 252 17.07 19.62 -0.75
CA LEU A 252 17.41 20.93 -0.21
C LEU A 252 18.92 21.14 -0.11
N ILE A 253 19.67 20.15 0.37
CA ILE A 253 21.13 20.20 0.47
C ILE A 253 21.76 20.41 -0.92
N GLU A 254 21.26 19.73 -1.95
CA GLU A 254 21.82 19.83 -3.31
C GLU A 254 21.43 21.11 -4.04
N LYS A 255 20.18 21.56 -3.89
CA LYS A 255 19.60 22.64 -4.72
C LYS A 255 19.70 24.01 -4.09
N ARG A 256 19.96 24.11 -2.78
CA ARG A 256 19.95 25.37 -2.03
C ARG A 256 21.28 25.59 -1.33
N SER A 257 21.74 26.84 -1.33
CA SER A 257 22.90 27.24 -0.55
C SER A 257 22.67 27.01 0.94
N ARG A 258 23.73 26.75 1.70
CA ARG A 258 23.71 26.60 3.16
C ARG A 258 22.87 27.71 3.85
N ASN A 259 23.01 28.96 3.43
CA ASN A 259 22.30 30.10 4.04
C ASN A 259 20.78 30.13 3.80
N TYR A 260 20.24 29.26 2.95
CA TYR A 260 18.81 29.18 2.69
C TYR A 260 18.02 28.52 3.83
N VAL A 261 18.67 27.63 4.60
CA VAL A 261 18.10 26.96 5.77
C VAL A 261 18.95 27.35 6.96
N SER A 262 18.34 28.04 7.93
CA SER A 262 19.02 28.51 9.15
C SER A 262 19.65 27.34 9.91
N HIS A 263 20.71 27.62 10.68
CA HIS A 263 21.34 26.59 11.51
C HIS A 263 20.35 26.00 12.52
N HIS A 264 19.54 26.88 13.15
CA HIS A 264 18.42 26.51 14.00
C HIS A 264 17.48 25.50 13.34
N LEU A 265 16.99 25.81 12.14
CA LEU A 265 16.04 24.96 11.41
C LEU A 265 16.64 23.59 11.08
N ARG A 266 17.95 23.51 10.82
CA ARG A 266 18.62 22.22 10.62
C ARG A 266 18.59 21.37 11.88
N LEU A 267 18.87 21.96 13.04
CA LEU A 267 18.77 21.25 14.32
C LEU A 267 17.33 20.80 14.59
N LYS A 268 16.33 21.64 14.27
CA LYS A 268 14.91 21.24 14.36
C LYS A 268 14.55 20.07 13.45
N ILE A 269 14.98 20.09 12.19
CA ILE A 269 14.76 18.98 11.24
C ILE A 269 15.42 17.70 11.74
N LEU A 270 16.63 17.78 12.31
CA LEU A 270 17.30 16.64 12.91
C LEU A 270 16.56 16.13 14.15
N LEU A 271 16.05 17.03 14.99
CA LEU A 271 15.24 16.69 16.16
C LEU A 271 13.94 15.97 15.76
N ASP A 272 13.24 16.47 14.74
CA ASP A 272 12.04 15.83 14.19
C ASP A 272 12.36 14.42 13.68
N ALA A 273 13.45 14.28 12.92
CA ALA A 273 13.91 12.99 12.43
C ALA A 273 14.28 12.04 13.58
N SER A 274 14.97 12.50 14.63
CA SER A 274 15.30 11.66 15.79
C SER A 274 14.07 11.20 16.55
N LYS A 275 13.04 12.04 16.68
CA LYS A 275 11.74 11.65 17.28
C LYS A 275 11.01 10.61 16.44
N GLY A 276 11.12 10.69 15.11
CA GLY A 276 10.65 9.64 14.21
C GLY A 276 11.39 8.31 14.42
N ILE A 277 12.71 8.34 14.58
CA ILE A 277 13.53 7.13 14.85
C ILE A 277 13.17 6.55 16.22
N GLN A 278 13.04 7.41 17.24
CA GLN A 278 12.65 7.01 18.59
C GLN A 278 11.33 6.25 18.58
N TYR A 279 10.31 6.81 17.92
CA TYR A 279 9.02 6.14 17.77
C TYR A 279 9.14 4.74 17.13
N LEU A 280 9.99 4.58 16.11
CA LEU A 280 10.21 3.27 15.48
C LEU A 280 10.88 2.30 16.47
N HIS A 281 11.92 2.74 17.19
CA HIS A 281 12.66 1.90 18.13
C HIS A 281 11.78 1.45 19.30
N GLU A 282 10.95 2.34 19.84
CA GLU A 282 9.96 2.02 20.88
C GLU A 282 8.93 0.97 20.42
N ASN A 283 8.65 0.90 19.12
CA ASN A 283 7.77 -0.10 18.51
C ASN A 283 8.54 -1.34 17.98
N GLU A 284 9.80 -1.54 18.40
CA GLU A 284 10.68 -2.64 17.97
C GLU A 284 10.88 -2.73 16.44
N MET A 285 10.87 -1.57 15.78
CA MET A 285 11.02 -1.44 14.33
C MET A 285 12.34 -0.75 13.97
N LEU A 286 12.99 -1.26 12.93
CA LEU A 286 14.19 -0.66 12.35
C LEU A 286 13.86 0.01 11.03
N HIS A 287 14.39 1.21 10.82
CA HIS A 287 14.24 1.93 9.56
C HIS A 287 15.13 1.33 8.47
N ARG A 288 16.43 1.14 8.78
CA ARG A 288 17.48 0.54 7.95
C ARG A 288 17.96 1.34 6.73
N ASP A 289 17.34 2.47 6.43
CA ASP A 289 17.76 3.38 5.35
C ASP A 289 17.67 4.85 5.78
N ILE A 290 18.18 5.19 6.98
CA ILE A 290 18.17 6.57 7.46
C ILE A 290 19.24 7.37 6.70
N LYS A 291 18.79 8.41 6.01
CA LYS A 291 19.61 9.34 5.22
C LYS A 291 18.78 10.59 4.87
N PRO A 292 19.39 11.70 4.43
CA PRO A 292 18.66 12.91 4.04
C PRO A 292 17.57 12.68 2.96
N ASP A 293 17.72 11.69 2.09
CA ASP A 293 16.73 11.35 1.06
C ASP A 293 15.39 10.89 1.67
N ASN A 294 15.44 10.29 2.86
CA ASN A 294 14.29 9.70 3.56
C ASN A 294 13.78 10.58 4.72
N VAL A 295 14.21 11.83 4.77
CA VAL A 295 13.67 12.88 5.64
C VAL A 295 12.94 13.89 4.75
N LEU A 296 11.62 13.95 4.83
CA LEU A 296 10.79 14.86 4.04
C LEU A 296 10.52 16.15 4.80
N VAL A 297 10.69 17.29 4.14
CA VAL A 297 10.51 18.61 4.75
C VAL A 297 9.13 19.17 4.40
N LEU A 298 8.31 19.37 5.44
CA LEU A 298 6.95 19.89 5.34
C LEU A 298 6.91 21.42 5.42
N SER A 299 7.78 22.01 6.23
CA SER A 299 7.85 23.46 6.43
C SER A 299 9.28 23.95 6.65
N LEU A 300 9.58 25.13 6.12
CA LEU A 300 10.82 25.87 6.42
C LEU A 300 10.59 27.04 7.39
N ASP A 301 9.40 27.13 7.98
CA ASP A 301 9.10 28.12 9.01
C ASP A 301 9.68 27.67 10.35
N ASP A 302 10.54 28.49 10.96
CA ASP A 302 11.15 28.19 12.25
C ASP A 302 10.12 28.19 13.41
N ASN A 303 8.92 28.75 13.21
CA ASN A 303 7.90 28.86 14.25
C ASN A 303 6.94 27.65 14.33
N VAL A 304 6.99 26.72 13.39
CA VAL A 304 6.12 25.52 13.46
C VAL A 304 6.72 24.45 14.36
N ASN A 305 5.89 23.60 14.95
CA ASN A 305 6.38 22.55 15.85
C ASN A 305 7.09 21.40 15.12
N ILE A 306 6.70 21.12 13.87
CA ILE A 306 7.22 19.99 13.08
C ILE A 306 7.54 20.51 11.69
N ASN A 307 8.83 20.46 11.35
CA ASN A 307 9.38 20.87 10.07
C ASN A 307 9.60 19.68 9.13
N ALA A 308 9.89 18.49 9.67
CA ALA A 308 10.21 17.31 8.88
C ALA A 308 9.59 16.01 9.42
N LYS A 309 9.50 15.00 8.55
CA LYS A 309 9.03 13.66 8.88
C LYS A 309 9.82 12.57 8.16
N LEU A 310 9.95 11.40 8.77
CA LEU A 310 10.57 10.22 8.14
C LEU A 310 9.65 9.56 7.12
N THR A 311 10.24 8.99 6.07
CA THR A 311 9.56 8.28 4.98
C THR A 311 10.37 7.06 4.50
N ASP A 312 9.79 6.32 3.56
CA ASP A 312 10.38 5.19 2.82
C ASP A 312 10.72 3.97 3.67
N PHE A 313 9.66 3.34 4.17
CA PHE A 313 9.71 2.15 5.03
C PHE A 313 9.77 0.83 4.26
N GLY A 314 10.02 0.83 2.95
CA GLY A 314 10.15 -0.40 2.15
C GLY A 314 11.28 -1.31 2.67
N SER A 315 12.31 -0.68 3.23
CA SER A 315 13.40 -1.33 3.93
C SER A 315 13.12 -1.56 5.41
N SER A 316 11.99 -1.21 6.02
CA SER A 316 11.81 -1.39 7.47
C SER A 316 11.45 -2.83 7.85
N ARG A 317 11.90 -3.29 9.02
CA ARG A 317 11.63 -4.66 9.53
C ARG A 317 11.56 -4.69 11.05
N ASN A 318 10.82 -5.66 11.58
CA ASN A 318 10.82 -5.97 13.00
C ASN A 318 12.18 -6.55 13.42
N VAL A 319 12.70 -6.12 14.57
CA VAL A 319 14.02 -6.51 15.09
C VAL A 319 14.17 -8.03 15.21
N ASN A 320 13.10 -8.75 15.54
CA ASN A 320 13.12 -10.19 15.80
C ASN A 320 13.20 -11.05 14.51
N LEU A 321 12.93 -10.47 13.34
CA LEU A 321 12.91 -11.19 12.04
C LEU A 321 14.27 -11.20 11.31
N LEU A 322 15.28 -10.49 11.83
CA LEU A 322 16.55 -10.22 11.14
C LEU A 322 17.61 -11.33 11.24
N MET A 323 17.20 -12.58 11.50
CA MET A 323 18.12 -13.72 11.56
C MET A 323 18.53 -14.28 10.17
N THR A 324 18.11 -13.68 9.06
CA THR A 324 18.43 -14.18 7.70
C THR A 324 19.22 -13.17 6.87
N ASN A 325 20.30 -13.67 6.25
CA ASN A 325 21.31 -12.93 5.49
C ASN A 325 20.69 -12.04 4.40
N MET A 326 21.02 -10.75 4.40
CA MET A 326 20.76 -9.92 3.23
C MET A 326 21.79 -10.26 2.14
N THR A 327 21.32 -10.71 0.99
CA THR A 327 22.10 -10.66 -0.26
C THR A 327 22.02 -9.24 -0.80
N PHE A 328 23.15 -8.53 -0.81
CA PHE A 328 23.28 -7.30 -1.60
C PHE A 328 23.10 -7.69 -3.08
N THR A 329 21.89 -7.51 -3.62
CA THR A 329 21.70 -7.46 -5.06
C THR A 329 22.42 -6.23 -5.57
N LYS A 330 23.22 -6.40 -6.63
CA LYS A 330 23.91 -5.30 -7.34
C LYS A 330 22.92 -4.15 -7.54
N GLY A 331 23.13 -3.04 -6.83
CA GLY A 331 22.35 -1.81 -7.01
C GLY A 331 21.60 -1.23 -5.80
N VAL A 332 21.74 -1.77 -4.58
CA VAL A 332 21.09 -1.20 -3.38
C VAL A 332 22.10 -0.45 -2.49
N GLY A 333 22.00 0.88 -2.49
CA GLY A 333 22.53 1.78 -1.45
C GLY A 333 23.84 2.49 -1.78
N THR A 334 23.88 3.80 -1.51
CA THR A 334 25.13 4.53 -1.33
C THR A 334 25.68 4.15 0.06
N PRO A 335 26.86 3.53 0.19
CA PRO A 335 27.40 3.05 1.48
C PRO A 335 27.65 4.17 2.50
N SER A 336 27.58 5.43 2.06
CA SER A 336 27.84 6.65 2.83
C SER A 336 27.08 6.83 4.13
N TYR A 337 26.00 6.09 4.38
CA TYR A 337 25.23 6.18 5.63
C TYR A 337 25.16 4.84 6.36
N MET A 338 25.75 3.76 5.82
CA MET A 338 25.61 2.42 6.39
C MET A 338 26.60 2.19 7.53
N ALA A 339 26.13 1.53 8.59
CA ALA A 339 26.97 1.11 9.69
C ALA A 339 28.01 0.03 9.26
N PRO A 340 29.20 -0.03 9.88
CA PRO A 340 30.24 -1.00 9.55
C PRO A 340 29.75 -2.46 9.60
N GLU A 341 28.88 -2.81 10.56
CA GLU A 341 28.34 -4.16 10.68
C GLU A 341 27.36 -4.51 9.56
N ILE A 342 26.69 -3.53 8.95
CA ILE A 342 25.83 -3.74 7.78
C ILE A 342 26.69 -4.01 6.54
N LEU A 343 27.74 -3.22 6.34
CA LEU A 343 28.70 -3.40 5.24
C LEU A 343 29.35 -4.79 5.28
N ASN A 344 29.76 -5.21 6.49
CA ASN A 344 30.33 -6.52 6.76
C ASN A 344 29.30 -7.68 6.78
N ARG A 345 28.03 -7.42 6.48
CA ARG A 345 26.93 -8.43 6.48
C ARG A 345 26.78 -9.16 7.81
N LEU A 346 27.10 -8.50 8.91
CA LEU A 346 26.93 -9.03 10.26
C LEU A 346 25.49 -8.82 10.73
N LYS A 347 25.13 -9.45 11.87
CA LYS A 347 23.85 -9.21 12.53
C LYS A 347 23.83 -7.78 13.08
N TYR A 348 22.74 -7.06 12.83
CA TYR A 348 22.56 -5.68 13.27
C TYR A 348 21.19 -5.49 13.93
N LYS A 349 21.06 -4.43 14.73
CA LYS A 349 19.87 -4.03 15.49
C LYS A 349 19.73 -2.50 15.48
N MET A 350 18.98 -1.94 16.44
CA MET A 350 18.74 -0.49 16.62
C MET A 350 19.99 0.40 16.54
N PRO A 351 21.17 0.00 17.07
CA PRO A 351 22.36 0.84 16.96
C PRO A 351 22.83 1.12 15.52
N ALA A 352 22.41 0.34 14.53
CA ALA A 352 22.74 0.61 13.13
C ALA A 352 21.97 1.81 12.56
N ASP A 353 20.73 2.02 13.01
CA ASP A 353 19.96 3.22 12.69
C ASP A 353 20.61 4.46 13.34
N ILE A 354 21.17 4.32 14.55
CA ILE A 354 21.88 5.41 15.24
C ILE A 354 23.14 5.84 14.47
N TYR A 355 23.92 4.88 13.97
CA TYR A 355 25.07 5.19 13.11
C TYR A 355 24.65 5.96 11.86
N SER A 356 23.61 5.47 11.18
CA SER A 356 23.06 6.09 9.98
C SER A 356 22.54 7.51 10.25
N PHE A 357 21.96 7.72 11.43
CA PHE A 357 21.54 9.04 11.90
C PHE A 357 22.73 9.96 12.22
N GLY A 358 23.82 9.46 12.81
CA GLY A 358 25.07 10.21 12.99
C GLY A 358 25.64 10.74 11.67
N MET A 359 25.70 9.88 10.64
CA MET A 359 26.09 10.28 9.28
C MET A 359 25.12 11.30 8.65
N THR A 360 23.83 11.19 8.96
CA THR A 360 22.79 12.14 8.52
C THR A 360 22.98 13.50 9.20
N MET A 361 23.20 13.55 10.52
CA MET A 361 23.49 14.78 11.26
C MET A 361 24.73 15.47 10.68
N TYR A 362 25.80 14.72 10.42
CA TYR A 362 27.01 15.26 9.81
C TYR A 362 26.74 15.91 8.44
N SER A 363 26.00 15.20 7.57
CA SER A 363 25.59 15.68 6.24
C SER A 363 24.79 17.00 6.33
N VAL A 364 23.81 17.05 7.23
CA VAL A 364 22.89 18.17 7.40
C VAL A 364 23.59 19.38 8.00
N LEU A 365 24.40 19.20 9.04
CA LEU A 365 25.09 20.32 9.69
C LEU A 365 26.20 20.90 8.82
N ASN A 366 26.92 20.05 8.08
CA ASN A 366 27.87 20.55 7.07
C ASN A 366 27.18 21.11 5.82
N TRP A 367 25.91 20.73 5.58
CA TRP A 367 25.13 21.04 4.39
C TRP A 367 25.79 20.52 3.10
N SER A 368 26.27 19.27 3.15
CA SER A 368 26.94 18.59 2.03
C SER A 368 26.84 17.08 2.16
N GLU A 369 27.17 16.34 1.09
CA GLU A 369 27.42 14.91 1.22
C GLU A 369 28.55 14.60 2.21
N PRO A 370 28.43 13.51 3.01
CA PRO A 370 29.50 13.12 3.93
C PRO A 370 30.81 12.77 3.22
N PHE A 371 30.71 12.10 2.07
CA PHE A 371 31.86 11.62 1.29
C PHE A 371 31.88 12.30 -0.09
N PRO A 372 32.66 13.37 -0.29
CA PRO A 372 32.73 14.07 -1.56
C PRO A 372 33.38 13.19 -2.64
N LYS A 373 32.80 13.17 -3.84
CA LYS A 373 33.26 12.35 -4.99
C LYS A 373 34.69 12.66 -5.44
N GLN A 374 35.21 13.84 -5.09
CA GLN A 374 36.59 14.23 -5.35
C GLN A 374 37.58 13.40 -4.53
N SER A 375 37.23 13.07 -3.29
CA SER A 375 38.08 12.30 -2.36
C SER A 375 37.72 10.81 -2.35
N PHE A 376 36.45 10.48 -2.58
CA PHE A 376 35.92 9.11 -2.60
C PHE A 376 35.30 8.85 -3.96
N LYS A 377 36.12 8.42 -4.91
CA LYS A 377 35.71 8.28 -6.32
C LYS A 377 34.73 7.13 -6.51
N PHE A 378 34.85 6.09 -5.69
CA PHE A 378 34.06 4.88 -5.81
C PHE A 378 33.40 4.50 -4.48
N ALA A 379 32.30 3.75 -4.58
CA ALA A 379 31.54 3.31 -3.41
C ALA A 379 32.35 2.38 -2.48
N TRP A 380 33.28 1.60 -3.02
CA TRP A 380 34.15 0.75 -2.21
C TRP A 380 35.17 1.55 -1.40
N ASP A 381 35.61 2.72 -1.89
CA ASP A 381 36.53 3.61 -1.14
C ASP A 381 35.84 4.10 0.16
N VAL A 382 34.54 4.38 0.07
CA VAL A 382 33.72 4.77 1.22
C VAL A 382 33.56 3.60 2.20
N ALA A 383 33.26 2.40 1.68
CA ALA A 383 33.11 1.21 2.51
C ALA A 383 34.42 0.88 3.25
N GLU A 384 35.56 0.89 2.55
CA GLU A 384 36.88 0.64 3.14
C GLU A 384 37.24 1.67 4.21
N PHE A 385 36.93 2.95 3.99
CA PHE A 385 37.14 3.99 4.99
C PHE A 385 36.34 3.72 6.27
N ILE A 386 35.05 3.42 6.13
CA ILE A 386 34.16 3.11 7.26
C ILE A 386 34.62 1.84 7.98
N GLU A 387 34.97 0.78 7.24
CA GLU A 387 35.43 -0.51 7.79
C GLU A 387 36.78 -0.39 8.49
N SER A 388 37.63 0.55 8.08
CA SER A 388 38.89 0.85 8.76
C SER A 388 38.72 1.50 10.14
N GLY A 389 37.48 1.83 10.52
CA GLY A 389 37.12 2.44 11.80
C GLY A 389 37.47 3.93 11.90
N LYS A 390 37.74 4.59 10.77
CA LYS A 390 38.01 6.03 10.72
C LYS A 390 36.72 6.84 10.75
N HIS A 391 36.80 8.04 11.32
CA HIS A 391 35.70 9.01 11.32
C HIS A 391 36.02 10.19 10.39
N LEU A 392 34.98 10.79 9.83
CA LEU A 392 35.12 12.01 9.03
C LEU A 392 35.56 13.17 9.93
N PRO A 393 36.43 14.10 9.47
CA PRO A 393 36.89 15.21 10.30
C PRO A 393 35.78 16.22 10.59
N GLN A 394 35.91 16.98 11.68
CA GLN A 394 35.00 18.08 11.97
C GLN A 394 35.20 19.24 10.99
N TYR A 395 34.18 19.56 10.19
CA TYR A 395 34.17 20.70 9.27
C TYR A 395 32.89 21.51 9.43
N ASN A 396 33.00 22.81 9.75
CA ASN A 396 31.84 23.72 9.84
C ASN A 396 30.69 23.23 10.74
N ILE A 397 31.01 22.43 11.76
CA ILE A 397 30.09 21.88 12.77
C ILE A 397 30.61 22.32 14.13
N LYS A 398 29.73 22.73 15.06
CA LYS A 398 30.14 23.15 16.40
C LYS A 398 30.63 21.97 17.23
N ASP A 399 31.50 22.21 18.22
CA ASP A 399 32.12 21.13 19.01
C ASP A 399 31.08 20.25 19.73
N GLU A 400 30.04 20.86 20.30
CA GLU A 400 28.95 20.15 20.98
C GLU A 400 28.14 19.24 20.04
N GLU A 401 27.88 19.71 18.82
CA GLU A 401 27.17 18.97 17.77
C GLU A 401 28.03 17.81 17.27
N TYR A 402 29.31 18.07 17.01
CA TYR A 402 30.23 17.05 16.54
C TYR A 402 30.48 15.98 17.61
N ALA A 403 30.54 16.36 18.89
CA ALA A 403 30.62 15.40 19.99
C ALA A 403 29.40 14.46 20.05
N LEU A 404 28.19 14.96 19.77
CA LEU A 404 26.99 14.12 19.65
C LEU A 404 27.08 13.16 18.46
N ILE A 405 27.53 13.66 17.29
CA ILE A 405 27.74 12.84 16.09
C ILE A 405 28.73 11.71 16.38
N MET A 406 29.84 12.01 17.07
CA MET A 406 30.86 11.03 17.47
C MET A 406 30.28 9.88 18.30
N ARG A 407 29.41 10.16 19.27
CA ARG A 407 28.74 9.12 20.07
C ARG A 407 27.77 8.27 19.25
N CYS A 408 27.21 8.80 18.15
CA CYS A 408 26.25 8.08 17.32
C CYS A 408 26.92 7.09 16.36
N TRP A 409 28.09 7.43 15.81
CA TRP A 409 28.75 6.65 14.77
C TRP A 409 29.96 5.85 15.28
N GLU A 410 30.01 5.52 16.58
CA GLU A 410 31.03 4.64 17.16
C GLU A 410 31.14 3.30 16.42
N ASN A 411 32.36 2.78 16.30
CA ASN A 411 32.61 1.53 15.57
C ASN A 411 31.94 0.34 16.25
N ASN A 412 32.01 0.27 17.57
CA ASN A 412 31.32 -0.76 18.35
C ASN A 412 29.83 -0.39 18.49
N PRO A 413 28.89 -1.20 17.96
CA PRO A 413 27.46 -0.90 18.05
C PRO A 413 26.94 -0.79 19.49
N LYS A 414 27.58 -1.45 20.47
CA LYS A 414 27.19 -1.37 21.88
C LYS A 414 27.63 -0.07 22.57
N SER A 415 28.59 0.63 21.98
CA SER A 415 29.11 1.90 22.50
C SER A 415 28.36 3.10 21.93
N ARG A 416 27.49 2.89 20.93
CA ARG A 416 26.68 3.96 20.36
C ARG A 416 25.62 4.42 21.33
N GLU A 417 25.33 5.71 21.27
CA GLU A 417 24.27 6.33 22.05
C GLU A 417 22.89 5.70 21.76
N VAL A 418 21.99 5.73 22.74
CA VAL A 418 20.59 5.32 22.52
C VAL A 418 19.76 6.50 22.02
N ILE A 419 18.73 6.23 21.22
CA ILE A 419 17.99 7.29 20.52
C ILE A 419 17.35 8.30 21.49
N GLU A 420 16.93 7.85 22.68
CA GLU A 420 16.33 8.69 23.72
C GLU A 420 17.30 9.76 24.22
N ASN A 421 18.59 9.44 24.31
CA ASN A 421 19.61 10.41 24.72
C ASN A 421 19.96 11.35 23.57
N VAL A 422 20.02 10.83 22.34
CA VAL A 422 20.22 11.66 21.14
C VAL A 422 19.11 12.71 20.99
N VAL A 423 17.86 12.33 21.21
CA VAL A 423 16.71 13.26 21.20
C VAL A 423 16.89 14.34 22.25
N LYS A 424 17.21 13.98 23.50
CA LYS A 424 17.42 14.96 24.59
C LYS A 424 18.55 15.94 24.27
N ASP A 425 19.67 15.44 23.74
CA ASP A 425 20.80 16.28 23.37
C ASP A 425 20.42 17.26 22.24
N LEU A 426 19.67 16.80 21.23
CA LEU A 426 19.16 17.68 20.17
C LEU A 426 18.14 18.70 20.71
N GLU A 427 17.30 18.35 21.68
CA GLU A 427 16.41 19.32 22.34
C GLU A 427 17.19 20.42 23.05
N VAL A 428 18.28 20.07 23.73
CA VAL A 428 19.18 21.06 24.35
C VAL A 428 19.82 21.97 23.29
N LEU A 429 20.30 21.38 22.18
CA LEU A 429 20.92 22.15 21.10
C LEU A 429 19.94 23.10 20.40
N VAL A 430 18.70 22.66 20.15
CA VAL A 430 17.64 23.50 19.54
C VAL A 430 17.27 24.66 20.45
N ASN A 431 17.15 24.41 21.76
CA ASN A 431 16.74 25.45 22.72
C ASN A 431 17.89 26.38 23.16
N ASN A 432 19.12 26.15 22.70
CA ASN A 432 20.27 26.99 23.02
C ASN A 432 20.15 28.35 22.31
N PRO A 433 20.12 29.49 23.03
CA PRO A 433 19.97 30.82 22.42
C PRO A 433 21.06 31.16 21.40
N ASN A 434 22.24 30.55 21.48
CA ASN A 434 23.33 30.74 20.53
C ASN A 434 23.11 30.02 19.18
N ASN A 435 22.02 29.25 19.07
CA ASN A 435 21.62 28.53 17.87
C ASN A 435 20.36 29.11 17.21
N ILE A 436 19.67 30.08 17.86
CA ILE A 436 18.43 30.72 17.40
C ILE A 436 18.73 31.87 16.42
#